data_AF-A0A7U9MST1-F1
#
_entry.id   AF-A0A7U9MST1-F1
#
_cell.length_a   1.000
_cell.length_b   1.000
_cell.length_c   1.000
_cell.angle_alpha   90.00
_cell.angle_beta   90.00
_cell.angle_gamma   90.00
#
_symmetry.space_group_name_H-M   'P 1'
#
loop_
_entity.id
_entity.type
_entity.pdbx_description
1 polymer ?
#
loop_
_entity_poly.entity_id
_entity_poly.type
_entity_poly.pdbx_seq_one_letter_code
_entity_poly.pdbx_strand_id
1 'polypeptide(L)'
;MPKKETYNKTKNIPLPPELVNQLCDHFQTDNASEAIRKGIHEFLTKSSYSKRMDDFALHQIILTVEERTTIKKYSIRITDDMDKALKAYATNDTSFNTVTVMLANYLYFSGAAQAPSTPAKASSLPAPGKFEPDYSMKLLPLAGSKWSPVMQDAIKKIFDSSGKRWQTSIDAFVGALGIFSNFKVADHEVINDIDLRKVNLYRAIRDYMYILLEKMLSKPVDEDTFGQCKSLLNNGEHLSDAEVNLDAAACFLFTTLLSVRNTGHTFSGKALSTYRKNMDAIALLNERMKDTEIYGRYALELIEKYMKSEDSIFIIDPPYIDTNIYKSSIIIDEKYDAEKEEFGYKEHMRPVTILDALIFRASSTQV
;
A
#
# COMPACT_ATOMS: atom_id res chain seq x y z
N MET A 1 -18.26 -11.87 -4.29
CA MET A 1 -17.20 -12.88 -4.52
C MET A 1 -15.96 -12.15 -5.01
N PRO A 2 -14.77 -12.32 -4.40
CA PRO A 2 -13.56 -11.73 -4.94
C PRO A 2 -13.40 -12.24 -6.37
N LYS A 3 -13.18 -11.34 -7.34
CA LYS A 3 -12.72 -11.75 -8.66
C LYS A 3 -11.39 -12.47 -8.43
N LYS A 4 -11.43 -13.81 -8.44
CA LYS A 4 -10.24 -14.67 -8.56
C LYS A 4 -9.32 -14.04 -9.58
N GLU A 5 -8.01 -14.02 -9.30
CA GLU A 5 -6.97 -13.63 -10.26
C GLU A 5 -7.30 -14.21 -11.65
N THR A 6 -7.93 -13.41 -12.51
CA THR A 6 -8.22 -13.84 -13.87
C THR A 6 -7.00 -13.52 -14.68
N TYR A 7 -5.98 -14.38 -14.55
CA TYR A 7 -4.92 -14.49 -15.55
C TYR A 7 -5.56 -14.90 -16.88
N ASN A 8 -6.00 -13.89 -17.62
CA ASN A 8 -6.88 -14.02 -18.76
C ASN A 8 -6.12 -13.98 -20.09
N LYS A 9 -4.84 -13.59 -20.07
CA LYS A 9 -3.96 -13.58 -21.24
C LYS A 9 -2.85 -14.59 -21.09
N THR A 10 -2.62 -15.36 -22.14
CA THR A 10 -1.40 -16.18 -22.28
C THR A 10 -0.42 -15.42 -23.18
N LYS A 11 0.81 -15.23 -22.72
CA LYS A 11 1.87 -14.54 -23.46
C LYS A 11 3.09 -15.45 -23.54
N ASN A 12 3.64 -15.58 -24.74
CA ASN A 12 4.90 -16.27 -24.96
C ASN A 12 6.04 -15.25 -24.86
N ILE A 13 6.80 -15.30 -23.77
CA ILE A 13 7.94 -14.40 -23.54
C ILE A 13 9.23 -15.14 -23.92
N PRO A 14 10.00 -14.63 -24.89
CA PRO A 14 11.34 -15.15 -25.16
C PRO A 14 12.27 -14.74 -24.02
N LEU A 15 12.98 -15.69 -23.39
CA LEU A 15 13.96 -15.43 -22.34
C LEU A 15 15.17 -16.36 -22.46
N PRO A 16 16.36 -15.92 -21.99
CA PRO A 16 17.49 -16.81 -21.75
C PRO A 16 17.11 -17.92 -20.75
N PRO A 17 17.33 -19.22 -21.06
CA PRO A 17 17.04 -20.30 -20.11
C PRO A 17 17.77 -20.16 -18.78
N GLU A 18 19.02 -19.69 -18.81
CA GLU A 18 19.82 -19.51 -17.62
C GLU A 18 19.20 -18.47 -16.66
N LEU A 19 18.64 -17.38 -17.20
CA LEU A 19 17.91 -16.40 -16.40
C LEU A 19 16.71 -17.03 -15.69
N VAL A 20 15.99 -17.92 -16.39
CA VAL A 20 14.81 -18.58 -15.84
C VAL A 20 15.20 -19.62 -14.78
N ASN A 21 16.29 -20.36 -14.98
CA ASN A 21 16.81 -21.29 -13.98
C ASN A 21 17.15 -20.56 -12.67
N GLN A 22 17.86 -19.43 -12.77
CA GLN A 22 18.20 -18.63 -11.59
C GLN A 22 16.96 -18.04 -10.89
N LEU A 23 15.91 -17.68 -11.63
CA LEU A 23 14.61 -17.30 -11.02
C LEU A 23 13.95 -18.48 -10.30
N CYS A 24 13.96 -19.66 -10.91
CA CYS A 24 13.43 -20.89 -10.30
C CYS A 24 14.15 -21.21 -8.98
N ASP A 25 15.48 -21.14 -8.97
CA ASP A 25 16.30 -21.34 -7.78
C ASP A 25 16.00 -20.27 -6.72
N HIS A 26 15.94 -19.00 -7.12
CA HIS A 26 15.66 -17.88 -6.20
C HIS A 26 14.30 -18.01 -5.51
N PHE A 27 13.26 -18.40 -6.26
CA PHE A 27 11.90 -18.56 -5.74
C PHE A 27 11.60 -19.97 -5.24
N GLN A 28 12.57 -20.88 -5.25
CA GLN A 28 12.45 -22.27 -4.81
C GLN A 28 11.25 -22.97 -5.48
N THR A 29 11.14 -22.85 -6.80
CA THR A 29 10.05 -23.46 -7.60
C THR A 29 10.57 -24.04 -8.90
N ASP A 30 10.07 -25.22 -9.27
CA ASP A 30 10.38 -25.84 -10.57
C ASP A 30 9.50 -25.28 -11.70
N ASN A 31 8.50 -24.45 -11.38
CA ASN A 31 7.58 -23.88 -12.34
C ASN A 31 8.11 -22.57 -12.93
N ALA A 32 8.74 -22.66 -14.11
CA ALA A 32 9.25 -21.50 -14.84
C ALA A 32 8.22 -20.37 -15.02
N SER A 33 6.97 -20.70 -15.34
CA SER A 33 5.93 -19.68 -15.54
C SER A 33 5.58 -18.94 -14.24
N GLU A 34 5.62 -19.65 -13.11
CA GLU A 34 5.45 -19.06 -11.78
C GLU A 34 6.63 -18.18 -11.41
N ALA A 35 7.86 -18.66 -11.61
CA ALA A 35 9.09 -17.93 -11.31
C ALA A 35 9.19 -16.62 -12.10
N ILE A 36 8.87 -16.65 -13.40
CA ILE A 36 8.84 -15.46 -14.26
C ILE A 36 7.79 -14.46 -13.76
N ARG A 37 6.58 -14.92 -13.43
CA ARG A 37 5.50 -14.06 -12.92
C ARG A 37 5.90 -13.40 -11.60
N LYS A 38 6.43 -14.17 -10.65
CA LYS A 38 6.95 -13.66 -9.37
C LYS A 38 8.06 -12.62 -9.59
N GLY A 39 9.02 -12.91 -10.46
CA GLY A 39 10.10 -11.96 -10.77
C GLY A 39 9.61 -10.64 -11.36
N ILE A 40 8.60 -10.67 -12.24
CA ILE A 40 8.00 -9.44 -12.78
C ILE A 40 7.28 -8.67 -11.67
N HIS A 41 6.47 -9.34 -10.87
CA HIS A 41 5.78 -8.72 -9.74
C HIS A 41 6.75 -8.06 -8.75
N GLU A 42 7.83 -8.75 -8.39
CA GLU A 42 8.88 -8.25 -7.50
C GLU A 42 9.70 -7.10 -8.10
N PHE A 43 9.89 -7.07 -9.42
CA PHE A 43 10.46 -5.91 -10.07
C PHE A 43 9.52 -4.70 -9.94
N LEU A 44 8.21 -4.90 -10.14
CA LEU A 44 7.21 -3.82 -10.13
C LEU A 44 6.99 -3.22 -8.73
N THR A 45 7.29 -3.93 -7.65
CA THR A 45 7.20 -3.40 -6.26
C THR A 45 8.32 -2.42 -5.92
N LYS A 46 9.38 -2.33 -6.75
CA LYS A 46 10.58 -1.54 -6.45
C LYS A 46 10.84 -0.51 -7.55
N SER A 47 10.34 0.71 -7.34
CA SER A 47 10.50 1.84 -8.26
C SER A 47 11.97 2.21 -8.51
N SER A 48 12.87 1.87 -7.59
CA SER A 48 14.32 2.05 -7.74
C SER A 48 14.92 1.22 -8.88
N TYR A 49 14.37 0.04 -9.18
CA TYR A 49 14.82 -0.81 -10.29
C TYR A 49 14.41 -0.24 -11.65
N SER A 50 13.26 0.45 -11.71
CA SER A 50 12.83 1.12 -12.94
C SER A 50 13.74 2.27 -13.41
N LYS A 51 14.61 2.79 -12.51
CA LYS A 51 15.59 3.83 -12.86
C LYS A 51 16.87 3.27 -13.50
N ARG A 52 17.02 1.95 -13.54
CA ARG A 52 18.22 1.24 -14.01
C ARG A 52 17.82 0.12 -14.99
N MET A 53 16.96 0.43 -15.94
CA MET A 53 16.68 -0.48 -17.06
C MET A 53 17.84 -0.45 -18.06
N ASP A 54 19.00 -0.91 -17.62
CA ASP A 54 20.19 -1.09 -18.44
C ASP A 54 20.58 -2.58 -18.50
N ASP A 55 21.31 -2.94 -19.56
CA ASP A 55 21.73 -4.32 -19.81
C ASP A 55 22.87 -4.77 -18.88
N PHE A 56 23.39 -3.88 -18.02
CA PHE A 56 24.51 -4.19 -17.12
C PHE A 56 24.18 -5.36 -16.19
N ALA A 57 23.00 -5.36 -15.57
CA ALA A 57 22.58 -6.45 -14.69
C ALA A 57 22.55 -7.80 -15.42
N LEU A 58 22.12 -7.82 -16.68
CA LEU A 58 22.10 -9.02 -17.50
C LEU A 58 23.52 -9.55 -17.77
N HIS A 59 24.48 -8.65 -18.01
CA HIS A 59 25.89 -9.01 -18.18
C HIS A 59 26.55 -9.55 -16.90
N GLN A 60 26.04 -9.19 -15.72
CA GLN A 60 26.55 -9.69 -14.44
C GLN A 60 25.95 -11.05 -14.05
N ILE A 61 24.70 -11.31 -14.44
CA ILE A 61 24.00 -12.55 -14.10
C ILE A 61 24.31 -13.67 -15.09
N ILE A 62 24.38 -13.34 -16.38
CA ILE A 62 24.65 -14.28 -17.45
C ILE A 62 25.96 -13.87 -18.08
N LEU A 63 27.02 -14.61 -17.78
CA LEU A 63 28.39 -14.17 -18.06
C LEU A 63 28.76 -14.36 -19.54
N THR A 64 28.29 -15.43 -20.18
CA THR A 64 28.66 -15.74 -21.55
C THR A 64 27.74 -15.08 -22.58
N VAL A 65 28.28 -14.77 -23.77
CA VAL A 65 27.48 -14.25 -24.88
C VAL A 65 26.50 -15.31 -25.37
N GLU A 66 26.91 -16.58 -25.41
CA GLU A 66 26.11 -17.70 -25.89
C GLU A 66 24.85 -17.93 -25.04
N GLU A 67 24.97 -17.88 -23.71
CA GLU A 67 23.82 -18.02 -22.82
C GLU A 67 22.85 -16.84 -22.94
N ARG A 68 23.37 -15.61 -23.15
CA ARG A 68 22.53 -14.42 -23.36
C ARG A 68 21.77 -14.45 -24.68
N THR A 69 22.35 -15.03 -25.73
CA THR A 69 21.73 -15.10 -27.06
C THR A 69 20.89 -16.37 -27.26
N THR A 70 21.03 -17.38 -26.40
CA THR A 70 20.21 -18.58 -26.42
C THR A 70 18.83 -18.28 -25.86
N ILE A 71 17.80 -18.24 -26.72
CA ILE A 71 16.45 -17.84 -26.33
C ILE A 71 15.46 -19.00 -26.42
N LYS A 72 14.68 -19.21 -25.35
CA LYS A 72 13.54 -20.12 -25.31
C LYS A 72 12.25 -19.34 -25.05
N LYS A 73 11.14 -19.77 -25.65
CA LYS A 73 9.82 -19.18 -25.40
C LYS A 73 9.16 -19.82 -24.19
N TYR A 74 8.76 -19.00 -23.23
CA TYR A 74 8.02 -19.41 -22.03
C TYR A 74 6.60 -18.90 -22.10
N SER A 75 5.63 -19.81 -22.01
CA SER A 75 4.22 -19.47 -21.96
C SER A 75 3.83 -19.10 -20.53
N ILE A 76 3.44 -17.84 -20.31
CA ILE A 76 3.01 -17.36 -19.00
C ILE A 76 1.60 -16.81 -19.10
N ARG A 77 0.82 -16.96 -18.02
CA ARG A 77 -0.48 -16.30 -17.91
C ARG A 77 -0.33 -15.00 -17.11
N ILE A 78 -0.85 -13.91 -17.65
CA ILE A 78 -0.74 -12.56 -17.10
C ILE A 78 -2.11 -11.86 -17.13
N THR A 79 -2.26 -10.80 -16.33
CA THR A 79 -3.45 -9.94 -16.37
C THR A 79 -3.37 -8.95 -17.53
N ASP A 80 -4.51 -8.36 -17.90
CA ASP A 80 -4.55 -7.25 -18.85
C ASP A 80 -3.74 -6.04 -18.39
N ASP A 81 -3.77 -5.76 -17.09
CA ASP A 81 -3.10 -4.60 -16.49
C ASP A 81 -1.59 -4.81 -16.45
N MET A 82 -1.11 -6.03 -16.16
CA MET A 82 0.29 -6.42 -16.31
C MET A 82 0.77 -6.27 -17.75
N ASP A 83 -0.01 -6.74 -18.74
CA ASP A 83 0.34 -6.59 -20.15
C ASP A 83 0.46 -5.11 -20.57
N LYS A 84 -0.44 -4.25 -20.10
CA LYS A 84 -0.36 -2.80 -20.30
C LYS A 84 0.85 -2.18 -19.60
N ALA A 85 1.12 -2.56 -18.35
CA ALA A 85 2.27 -2.07 -17.59
C ALA A 85 3.58 -2.44 -18.30
N LEU A 86 3.74 -3.69 -18.74
CA LEU A 86 4.90 -4.13 -19.51
C LEU A 86 5.08 -3.34 -20.81
N LYS A 87 3.98 -3.02 -21.53
CA LYS A 87 4.03 -2.17 -22.73
C LYS A 87 4.46 -0.74 -22.41
N ALA A 88 4.05 -0.19 -21.27
CA ALA A 88 4.48 1.15 -20.83
C ALA A 88 5.97 1.24 -20.47
N TYR A 89 6.61 0.10 -20.18
CA TYR A 89 8.06 0.00 -19.98
C TYR A 89 8.83 -0.33 -21.26
N ALA A 90 8.17 -0.86 -22.28
CA ALA A 90 8.81 -1.16 -23.56
C ALA A 90 9.09 0.14 -24.31
N THR A 91 10.35 0.35 -24.71
CA THR A 91 10.69 1.34 -25.74
C THR A 91 10.26 0.79 -27.11
N ASN A 92 10.19 1.66 -28.13
CA ASN A 92 9.61 1.36 -29.44
C ASN A 92 10.22 0.15 -30.20
N ASP A 93 11.26 -0.49 -29.68
CA ASP A 93 11.80 -1.74 -30.22
C ASP A 93 11.99 -2.81 -29.13
N THR A 94 11.16 -3.85 -29.23
CA THR A 94 11.24 -5.16 -28.56
C THR A 94 10.92 -5.25 -27.06
N SER A 95 9.67 -5.62 -26.76
CA SER A 95 9.22 -6.12 -25.43
C SER A 95 10.07 -7.27 -24.85
N PHE A 96 10.85 -7.95 -25.70
CA PHE A 96 11.85 -8.97 -25.34
C PHE A 96 12.95 -8.41 -24.43
N ASN A 97 13.52 -7.26 -24.77
CA ASN A 97 14.57 -6.63 -23.95
C ASN A 97 14.00 -6.17 -22.62
N THR A 98 12.78 -5.64 -22.61
CA THR A 98 12.13 -5.12 -21.41
C THR A 98 12.02 -6.17 -20.30
N VAL A 99 11.39 -7.33 -20.58
CA VAL A 99 11.17 -8.34 -19.53
C VAL A 99 12.48 -9.00 -19.11
N THR A 100 13.39 -9.25 -20.06
CA THR A 100 14.73 -9.80 -19.76
C THR A 100 15.50 -8.87 -18.82
N VAL A 101 15.55 -7.56 -19.13
CA VAL A 101 16.23 -6.54 -18.32
C VAL A 101 15.54 -6.37 -16.96
N MET A 102 14.20 -6.42 -16.90
CA MET A 102 13.46 -6.36 -15.62
C MET A 102 13.85 -7.52 -14.70
N LEU A 103 13.81 -8.74 -15.21
CA LEU A 103 14.11 -9.95 -14.44
C LEU A 103 15.59 -9.99 -14.01
N ALA A 104 16.50 -9.63 -14.91
CA ALA A 104 17.92 -9.53 -14.60
C ALA A 104 18.18 -8.46 -13.53
N ASN A 105 17.59 -7.27 -13.65
CA ASN A 105 17.75 -6.22 -12.63
C ASN A 105 17.23 -6.69 -11.27
N TYR A 106 16.07 -7.35 -11.24
CA TYR A 106 15.53 -7.92 -10.01
C TYR A 106 16.50 -8.92 -9.36
N LEU A 107 16.97 -9.92 -10.11
CA LEU A 107 17.90 -10.94 -9.61
C LEU A 107 19.23 -10.32 -9.14
N TYR A 108 19.76 -9.36 -9.89
CA TYR A 108 21.06 -8.78 -9.60
C TYR A 108 21.02 -8.00 -8.30
N PHE A 109 20.00 -7.16 -8.11
CA PHE A 109 19.88 -6.36 -6.90
C PHE A 109 19.31 -7.12 -5.70
N SER A 110 18.57 -8.21 -5.92
CA SER A 110 18.17 -9.10 -4.82
C SER A 110 19.35 -9.94 -4.31
N GLY A 111 20.22 -10.41 -5.20
CA GLY A 111 21.47 -11.09 -4.84
C GLY A 111 22.55 -10.14 -4.28
N ALA A 112 22.71 -8.95 -4.84
CA ALA A 112 23.66 -7.96 -4.33
C ALA A 112 23.30 -7.42 -2.93
N ALA A 113 22.01 -7.46 -2.55
CA ALA A 113 21.59 -7.19 -1.17
C ALA A 113 22.08 -8.25 -0.16
N GLN A 114 22.52 -9.43 -0.63
CA GLN A 114 23.15 -10.47 0.19
C GLN A 114 24.69 -10.40 0.20
N ALA A 115 25.32 -9.57 -0.65
CA ALA A 115 26.76 -9.36 -0.64
C ALA A 115 27.17 -8.40 0.51
N PRO A 116 28.26 -8.65 1.25
CA PRO A 116 28.68 -7.81 2.36
C PRO A 116 29.34 -6.53 1.83
N SER A 117 28.55 -5.53 1.46
CA SER A 117 29.07 -4.19 1.19
C SER A 117 28.09 -3.12 1.62
N THR A 118 28.33 -2.59 2.83
CA THR A 118 27.74 -1.37 3.41
C THR A 118 26.23 -1.47 3.65
N PRO A 119 25.70 -1.15 4.84
CA PRO A 119 24.28 -1.27 5.09
C PRO A 119 23.54 -0.23 4.23
N ALA A 120 23.07 -0.66 3.05
CA ALA A 120 21.77 -0.17 2.60
C ALA A 120 20.87 -0.37 3.80
N LYS A 121 20.22 0.70 4.28
CA LYS A 121 19.15 0.58 5.28
C LYS A 121 18.16 -0.42 4.69
N ALA A 122 18.32 -1.69 5.04
CA ALA A 122 17.24 -2.64 4.95
C ALA A 122 16.13 -1.94 5.71
N SER A 123 15.03 -1.66 5.04
CA SER A 123 13.77 -1.32 5.66
C SER A 123 13.29 -2.57 6.40
N SER A 124 14.08 -3.02 7.38
CA SER A 124 13.61 -3.89 8.42
C SER A 124 12.51 -3.11 9.11
N LEU A 125 11.31 -3.70 9.20
CA LEU A 125 10.30 -3.26 10.15
C LEU A 125 11.01 -2.84 11.45
N PRO A 126 10.76 -1.64 11.98
CA PRO A 126 11.52 -1.15 13.12
C PRO A 126 11.52 -2.20 14.22
N ALA A 127 12.73 -2.64 14.62
CA ALA A 127 12.88 -3.55 15.74
C ALA A 127 12.19 -2.90 16.96
N PRO A 128 11.50 -3.68 17.81
CA PRO A 128 10.80 -3.13 18.95
C PRO A 128 11.74 -2.25 19.80
N GLY A 129 11.45 -0.95 19.92
CA GLY A 129 12.15 -0.03 20.84
C GLY A 129 13.15 0.96 20.24
N LYS A 130 13.36 1.00 18.92
CA LYS A 130 14.08 2.13 18.26
C LYS A 130 13.21 2.74 17.16
N PHE A 131 12.41 3.74 17.52
CA PHE A 131 11.56 4.47 16.58
C PHE A 131 12.33 5.66 15.98
N GLU A 132 12.74 5.52 14.72
CA GLU A 132 13.10 6.63 13.83
C GLU A 132 12.01 6.70 12.75
N PRO A 133 11.41 7.87 12.45
CA PRO A 133 10.31 7.94 11.50
C PRO A 133 10.77 7.54 10.09
N ASP A 134 10.12 6.52 9.53
CA ASP A 134 10.39 6.02 8.18
C ASP A 134 9.35 6.56 7.19
N TYR A 135 9.74 7.63 6.52
CA TYR A 135 8.89 8.31 5.52
C TYR A 135 8.70 7.50 4.24
N SER A 136 9.41 6.39 4.05
CA SER A 136 9.27 5.56 2.85
C SER A 136 7.87 4.91 2.75
N MET A 137 7.17 4.75 3.88
CA MET A 137 5.79 4.25 3.95
C MET A 137 4.72 5.34 3.78
N LYS A 138 5.10 6.61 3.59
CA LYS A 138 4.14 7.70 3.46
C LYS A 138 3.45 7.66 2.10
N LEU A 139 2.26 7.05 2.05
CA LEU A 139 1.47 6.91 0.83
C LEU A 139 0.46 8.03 0.61
N LEU A 140 -0.34 8.37 1.63
CA LEU A 140 -1.41 9.36 1.51
C LEU A 140 -1.00 10.71 2.11
N PRO A 141 -0.88 11.78 1.30
CA PRO A 141 -0.63 13.12 1.79
C PRO A 141 -1.93 13.81 2.24
N LEU A 142 -2.46 13.42 3.41
CA LEU A 142 -3.66 14.03 4.01
C LEU A 142 -3.30 15.12 5.04
N ALA A 143 -4.20 16.10 5.18
CA ALA A 143 -4.12 17.07 6.28
C ALA A 143 -4.31 16.36 7.62
N GLY A 144 -3.57 16.77 8.65
CA GLY A 144 -3.63 16.17 9.99
C GLY A 144 -2.89 14.83 10.16
N SER A 145 -2.28 14.30 9.09
CA SER A 145 -1.76 12.93 8.94
C SER A 145 -0.63 12.46 9.88
N LYS A 146 -0.33 13.15 10.98
CA LYS A 146 0.68 12.83 12.01
C LYS A 146 2.09 12.46 11.54
N TRP A 147 2.41 12.49 10.25
CA TRP A 147 3.74 12.25 9.68
C TRP A 147 4.77 13.35 10.02
N SER A 148 4.39 14.48 10.61
CA SER A 148 5.36 15.54 10.97
C SER A 148 6.39 15.01 11.98
N PRO A 149 7.71 15.24 11.79
CA PRO A 149 8.73 14.78 12.74
C PRO A 149 8.43 15.20 14.19
N VAL A 150 7.96 16.43 14.38
CA VAL A 150 7.61 16.97 15.71
C VAL A 150 6.48 16.16 16.35
N MET A 151 5.47 15.75 15.57
CA MET A 151 4.37 14.93 16.08
C MET A 151 4.82 13.50 16.35
N GLN A 152 5.66 12.94 15.48
CA GLN A 152 6.25 11.61 15.66
C GLN A 152 7.08 11.56 16.95
N ASP A 153 7.90 12.57 17.22
CA ASP A 153 8.68 12.67 18.46
C ASP A 153 7.79 12.78 19.70
N ALA A 154 6.70 13.55 19.62
CA ALA A 154 5.75 13.69 20.72
C ALA A 154 5.05 12.35 21.01
N ILE A 155 4.57 11.66 19.98
CA ILE A 155 3.92 10.34 20.09
C ILE A 155 4.89 9.30 20.64
N LYS A 156 6.14 9.29 20.14
CA LYS A 156 7.19 8.40 20.64
C LYS A 156 7.41 8.60 22.14
N LYS A 157 7.52 9.85 22.61
CA LYS A 157 7.67 10.15 24.05
C LYS A 157 6.49 9.64 24.88
N ILE A 158 5.27 9.69 24.35
CA ILE A 158 4.07 9.16 25.01
C ILE A 158 4.13 7.64 25.13
N PHE A 159 4.52 6.93 24.07
CA PHE A 159 4.65 5.47 24.12
C PHE A 159 5.82 5.05 25.03
N ASP A 160 6.97 5.70 24.92
CA ASP A 160 8.15 5.39 25.75
C ASP A 160 7.89 5.65 27.25
N SER A 161 7.20 6.74 27.60
CA SER A 161 6.93 7.10 29.01
C SER A 161 5.94 6.17 29.69
N SER A 162 5.07 5.49 28.92
CA SER A 162 4.15 4.50 29.48
C SER A 162 4.87 3.28 30.07
N GLY A 163 6.07 2.95 29.57
CA GLY A 163 6.81 1.73 29.92
C GLY A 163 6.05 0.43 29.62
N LYS A 164 4.92 0.52 28.93
CA LYS A 164 3.95 -0.55 28.75
C LYS A 164 3.97 -1.03 27.30
N ARG A 165 3.90 -2.35 27.11
CA ARG A 165 3.53 -2.96 25.84
C ARG A 165 2.09 -3.41 25.97
N TRP A 166 1.30 -3.20 24.92
CA TRP A 166 -0.09 -3.64 24.87
C TRP A 166 -0.19 -4.90 24.03
N GLN A 167 -1.16 -5.75 24.32
CA GLN A 167 -1.49 -6.88 23.46
C GLN A 167 -2.23 -6.42 22.21
N THR A 168 -3.14 -5.45 22.34
CA THR A 168 -3.94 -4.92 21.22
C THR A 168 -3.83 -3.40 21.10
N SER A 169 -3.65 -2.88 19.89
CA SER A 169 -3.82 -1.46 19.57
C SER A 169 -5.03 -1.24 18.67
N ILE A 170 -5.77 -0.17 18.93
CA ILE A 170 -6.96 0.21 18.16
C ILE A 170 -6.80 1.66 17.71
N ASP A 171 -6.47 1.86 16.44
CA ASP A 171 -6.50 3.18 15.79
C ASP A 171 -7.86 3.43 15.16
N ALA A 172 -8.71 4.17 15.87
CA ALA A 172 -10.11 4.35 15.47
C ALA A 172 -10.28 5.33 14.28
N PHE A 173 -9.26 6.13 13.99
CA PHE A 173 -9.26 7.20 12.98
C PHE A 173 -7.94 7.20 12.21
N VAL A 174 -7.58 6.06 11.61
CA VAL A 174 -6.22 5.81 11.11
C VAL A 174 -5.77 6.81 10.03
N GLY A 175 -6.71 7.41 9.29
CA GLY A 175 -6.47 8.58 8.46
C GLY A 175 -5.50 8.32 7.32
N ALA A 176 -4.22 8.63 7.50
CA ALA A 176 -3.16 8.44 6.49
C ALA A 176 -2.05 7.50 6.98
N LEU A 177 -2.34 6.66 7.98
CA LEU A 177 -1.44 5.67 8.55
C LEU A 177 -0.20 6.27 9.24
N GLY A 178 -0.21 7.56 9.59
CA GLY A 178 0.97 8.23 10.14
C GLY A 178 1.46 7.67 11.46
N ILE A 179 0.55 7.21 12.32
CA ILE A 179 0.90 6.55 13.57
C ILE A 179 1.20 5.08 13.31
N PHE A 180 0.26 4.35 12.73
CA PHE A 180 0.38 2.92 12.39
C PHE A 180 1.68 2.55 11.65
N SER A 181 2.09 3.34 10.66
CA SER A 181 3.27 3.01 9.83
C SER A 181 4.58 3.14 10.61
N ASN A 182 4.65 4.07 11.56
CA ASN A 182 5.89 4.39 12.27
C ASN A 182 5.98 3.69 13.63
N PHE A 183 4.85 3.31 14.22
CA PHE A 183 4.80 2.72 15.55
C PHE A 183 4.09 1.37 15.53
N LYS A 184 4.78 0.33 16.01
CA LYS A 184 4.19 -0.96 16.36
C LYS A 184 4.15 -1.08 17.87
N VAL A 185 3.01 -0.73 18.45
CA VAL A 185 2.83 -0.61 19.91
C VAL A 185 2.16 -1.83 20.54
N ALA A 186 1.64 -2.73 19.70
CA ALA A 186 1.00 -3.97 20.11
C ALA A 186 1.32 -5.12 19.14
N ASP A 187 1.07 -6.34 19.59
CA ASP A 187 1.24 -7.55 18.78
C ASP A 187 0.06 -7.71 17.81
N HIS A 188 -1.15 -7.42 18.30
CA HIS A 188 -2.37 -7.37 17.51
C HIS A 188 -2.76 -5.91 17.26
N GLU A 189 -2.99 -5.53 16.00
CA GLU A 189 -3.28 -4.14 15.65
C GLU A 189 -4.53 -4.05 14.79
N VAL A 190 -5.41 -3.14 15.20
CA VAL A 190 -6.70 -2.87 14.58
C VAL A 190 -6.69 -1.44 14.09
N ILE A 191 -6.98 -1.22 12.81
CA ILE A 191 -7.14 0.12 12.23
C ILE A 191 -8.54 0.31 11.68
N ASN A 192 -9.04 1.54 11.77
CA ASN A 192 -10.37 1.90 11.31
C ASN A 192 -10.39 3.30 10.70
N ASP A 193 -11.21 3.47 9.67
CA ASP A 193 -11.57 4.78 9.14
C ASP A 193 -13.02 4.73 8.64
N ILE A 194 -13.79 5.79 8.84
CA ILE A 194 -15.17 5.82 8.35
C ILE A 194 -15.23 5.97 6.81
N ASP A 195 -14.16 6.49 6.17
CA ASP A 195 -14.08 6.63 4.72
C ASP A 195 -13.71 5.31 4.05
N LEU A 196 -14.71 4.64 3.49
CA LEU A 196 -14.55 3.34 2.85
C LEU A 196 -13.57 3.34 1.68
N ARG A 197 -13.29 4.49 1.05
CA ARG A 197 -12.24 4.55 0.01
C ARG A 197 -10.86 4.24 0.58
N LYS A 198 -10.57 4.73 1.78
CA LYS A 198 -9.30 4.44 2.48
C LYS A 198 -9.26 3.00 2.97
N VAL A 199 -10.35 2.53 3.56
CA VAL A 199 -10.49 1.15 4.04
C VAL A 199 -10.30 0.16 2.89
N ASN A 200 -10.97 0.40 1.77
CA ASN A 200 -10.83 -0.40 0.55
C ASN A 200 -9.39 -0.36 0.01
N LEU A 201 -8.74 0.81 0.00
CA LEU A 201 -7.33 0.94 -0.38
C LEU A 201 -6.41 0.12 0.55
N TYR A 202 -6.58 0.20 1.87
CA TYR A 202 -5.71 -0.51 2.81
C TYR A 202 -5.87 -2.03 2.72
N ARG A 203 -7.09 -2.51 2.53
CA ARG A 203 -7.33 -3.94 2.24
C ARG A 203 -6.75 -4.36 0.90
N ALA A 204 -6.87 -3.53 -0.14
CA ALA A 204 -6.22 -3.78 -1.43
C ALA A 204 -4.70 -3.87 -1.30
N ILE A 205 -4.08 -3.01 -0.48
CA ILE A 205 -2.65 -3.07 -0.18
C ILE A 205 -2.31 -4.36 0.56
N ARG A 206 -3.04 -4.74 1.61
CA ARG A 206 -2.77 -5.94 2.43
C ARG A 206 -2.95 -7.24 1.64
N ASP A 207 -4.05 -7.37 0.90
CA ASP A 207 -4.50 -8.65 0.35
C ASP A 207 -4.18 -8.83 -1.14
N TYR A 208 -3.98 -7.72 -1.87
CA TYR A 208 -3.92 -7.72 -3.35
C TYR A 208 -2.86 -6.77 -3.91
N MET A 209 -1.77 -6.55 -3.16
CA MET A 209 -0.72 -5.58 -3.46
C MET A 209 -0.27 -5.58 -4.94
N TYR A 210 0.07 -6.76 -5.47
CA TYR A 210 0.59 -6.85 -6.84
C TYR A 210 -0.44 -6.43 -7.89
N ILE A 211 -1.71 -6.78 -7.71
CA ILE A 211 -2.78 -6.42 -8.65
C ILE A 211 -3.07 -4.92 -8.57
N LEU A 212 -3.04 -4.36 -7.36
CA LEU A 212 -3.15 -2.91 -7.17
C LEU A 212 -2.00 -2.19 -7.89
N LEU A 213 -0.76 -2.66 -7.76
CA LEU A 213 0.40 -2.10 -8.44
C LEU A 213 0.27 -2.18 -9.97
N GLU A 214 -0.16 -3.31 -10.52
CA GLU A 214 -0.42 -3.45 -11.96
C GLU A 214 -1.44 -2.41 -12.45
N LYS A 215 -2.57 -2.27 -11.74
CA LYS A 215 -3.60 -1.27 -12.06
C LYS A 215 -3.05 0.14 -12.01
N MET A 216 -2.24 0.46 -11.01
CA MET A 216 -1.62 1.78 -10.87
C MET A 216 -0.61 2.04 -11.99
N LEU A 217 0.29 1.10 -12.27
CA LEU A 217 1.33 1.25 -13.28
C LEU A 217 0.81 1.22 -14.72
N SER A 218 -0.35 0.61 -14.96
CA SER A 218 -0.99 0.54 -16.27
C SER A 218 -1.75 1.81 -16.66
N LYS A 219 -2.06 2.70 -15.70
CA LYS A 219 -2.80 3.95 -15.95
C LYS A 219 -1.88 5.03 -16.52
N PRO A 220 -2.19 5.59 -17.70
CA PRO A 220 -1.53 6.79 -18.20
C PRO A 220 -1.70 7.96 -17.21
N VAL A 221 -0.66 8.77 -17.03
CA VAL A 221 -0.72 9.98 -16.17
C VAL A 221 -1.13 11.16 -17.04
N ASP A 222 -2.43 11.30 -17.25
CA ASP A 222 -3.06 12.38 -18.02
C ASP A 222 -4.42 12.78 -17.43
N GLU A 223 -4.97 13.88 -17.94
CA GLU A 223 -6.23 14.46 -17.46
C GLU A 223 -7.45 13.59 -17.81
N ASP A 224 -7.43 12.93 -18.98
CA ASP A 224 -8.52 12.04 -19.40
C ASP A 224 -8.65 10.83 -18.47
N THR A 225 -7.53 10.17 -18.16
CA THR A 225 -7.48 9.05 -17.21
C THR A 225 -7.89 9.49 -15.80
N PHE A 226 -7.48 10.69 -15.39
CA PHE A 226 -7.91 11.29 -14.12
C PHE A 226 -9.44 11.48 -14.08
N GLY A 227 -10.01 12.04 -15.16
CA GLY A 227 -11.45 12.24 -15.32
C GLY A 227 -12.22 10.93 -15.24
N GLN A 228 -11.76 9.88 -15.94
CA GLN A 228 -12.35 8.54 -15.89
C GLN A 228 -12.32 7.94 -14.48
N CYS A 229 -11.18 8.03 -13.78
CA CYS A 229 -11.04 7.55 -12.40
C CYS A 229 -12.00 8.30 -11.46
N LYS A 230 -12.13 9.62 -11.62
CA LYS A 230 -13.05 10.45 -10.84
C LYS A 230 -14.51 10.08 -11.11
N SER A 231 -14.89 9.89 -12.37
CA SER A 231 -16.24 9.44 -12.74
C SER A 231 -16.56 8.07 -12.16
N LEU A 232 -15.63 7.12 -12.18
CA LEU A 232 -15.83 5.81 -11.55
C LEU A 232 -16.11 5.94 -10.05
N LEU A 233 -15.34 6.77 -9.34
CA LEU A 233 -15.53 7.01 -7.90
C LEU A 233 -16.86 7.73 -7.59
N ASN A 234 -17.32 8.60 -8.49
CA ASN A 234 -18.56 9.35 -8.32
C ASN A 234 -19.81 8.55 -8.70
N ASN A 235 -19.70 7.61 -9.65
CA ASN A 235 -20.83 6.89 -10.22
C ASN A 235 -21.25 5.65 -9.42
N GLY A 236 -20.86 5.56 -8.15
CA GLY A 236 -21.51 4.67 -7.19
C GLY A 236 -21.10 3.20 -7.29
N GLU A 237 -19.80 2.89 -7.35
CA GLU A 237 -19.42 1.60 -6.77
C GLU A 237 -19.66 1.68 -5.27
N HIS A 238 -20.69 0.96 -4.81
CA HIS A 238 -20.95 0.76 -3.39
C HIS A 238 -19.75 0.02 -2.80
N LEU A 239 -18.84 0.79 -2.21
CA LEU A 239 -17.81 0.23 -1.37
C LEU A 239 -18.51 -0.35 -0.15
N SER A 240 -18.03 -1.51 0.30
CA SER A 240 -18.55 -2.15 1.50
C SER A 240 -17.42 -2.45 2.46
N ASP A 241 -17.77 -2.68 3.72
CA ASP A 241 -16.82 -3.18 4.71
C ASP A 241 -16.39 -4.65 4.47
N ALA A 242 -16.93 -5.34 3.44
CA ALA A 242 -16.75 -6.79 3.25
C ALA A 242 -15.90 -7.17 2.02
N GLU A 243 -15.93 -6.38 0.95
CA GLU A 243 -15.29 -6.74 -0.32
C GLU A 243 -14.32 -5.66 -0.81
N VAL A 244 -13.18 -6.11 -1.37
CA VAL A 244 -12.20 -5.20 -1.97
C VAL A 244 -12.56 -4.92 -3.43
N ASN A 245 -12.75 -3.65 -3.74
CA ASN A 245 -12.84 -3.17 -5.11
C ASN A 245 -11.50 -2.58 -5.57
N LEU A 246 -10.76 -3.35 -6.37
CA LEU A 246 -9.42 -2.98 -6.85
C LEU A 246 -9.41 -1.79 -7.81
N ASP A 247 -10.45 -1.62 -8.63
CA ASP A 247 -10.53 -0.49 -9.56
C ASP A 247 -10.81 0.81 -8.79
N ALA A 248 -11.72 0.78 -7.82
CA ALA A 248 -11.94 1.91 -6.91
C ALA A 248 -10.70 2.25 -6.09
N ALA A 249 -9.98 1.26 -5.54
CA ALA A 249 -8.74 1.48 -4.78
C ALA A 249 -7.66 2.17 -5.64
N ALA A 250 -7.45 1.66 -6.86
CA ALA A 250 -6.49 2.24 -7.79
C ALA A 250 -6.91 3.65 -8.23
N CYS A 251 -8.19 3.87 -8.55
CA CYS A 251 -8.71 5.17 -8.95
C CYS A 251 -8.63 6.20 -7.81
N PHE A 252 -8.94 5.80 -6.57
CA PHE A 252 -8.83 6.66 -5.40
C PHE A 252 -7.38 7.12 -5.18
N LEU A 253 -6.44 6.17 -5.15
CA LEU A 253 -5.03 6.52 -4.97
C LEU A 253 -4.50 7.35 -6.14
N PHE A 254 -4.87 7.03 -7.38
CA PHE A 254 -4.51 7.79 -8.58
C PHE A 254 -4.98 9.24 -8.49
N THR A 255 -6.27 9.47 -8.20
CA THR A 255 -6.83 10.83 -8.14
C THR A 255 -6.30 11.60 -6.93
N THR A 256 -6.10 10.95 -5.79
CA THR A 256 -5.47 11.60 -4.62
C THR A 256 -4.04 12.06 -4.94
N LEU A 257 -3.20 11.19 -5.50
CA LEU A 257 -1.79 11.56 -5.76
C LEU A 257 -1.63 12.62 -6.86
N LEU A 258 -2.53 12.64 -7.85
CA LEU A 258 -2.43 13.50 -9.04
C LEU A 258 -3.34 14.73 -9.01
N SER A 259 -3.95 15.03 -7.86
CA SER A 259 -4.80 16.21 -7.71
C SER A 259 -4.12 17.37 -6.99
N VAL A 260 -4.64 18.57 -7.25
CA VAL A 260 -4.25 19.79 -6.56
C VAL A 260 -4.54 19.62 -5.07
N ARG A 261 -3.49 19.83 -4.25
CA ARG A 261 -3.51 19.62 -2.79
C ARG A 261 -3.98 18.23 -2.35
N ASN A 262 -3.93 17.25 -3.27
CA ASN A 262 -4.30 15.85 -3.04
C ASN A 262 -5.77 15.65 -2.62
N THR A 263 -6.66 16.52 -3.10
CA THR A 263 -8.10 16.52 -2.76
C THR A 263 -8.93 15.51 -3.55
N GLY A 264 -8.37 14.96 -4.63
CA GLY A 264 -9.08 14.10 -5.59
C GLY A 264 -9.94 14.87 -6.61
N HIS A 265 -10.01 16.20 -6.54
CA HIS A 265 -10.99 16.97 -7.33
C HIS A 265 -10.48 17.47 -8.68
N THR A 266 -9.28 18.05 -8.71
CA THR A 266 -8.74 18.74 -9.90
C THR A 266 -7.38 18.17 -10.23
N PHE A 267 -7.17 17.74 -11.47
CA PHE A 267 -5.88 17.23 -11.95
C PHE A 267 -4.80 18.32 -11.82
N SER A 268 -3.62 17.95 -11.32
CA SER A 268 -2.54 18.91 -11.03
C SER A 268 -1.43 18.96 -12.09
N GLY A 269 -1.50 18.15 -13.15
CA GLY A 269 -0.43 18.08 -14.16
C GLY A 269 0.91 17.57 -13.60
N LYS A 270 0.90 16.80 -12.51
CA LYS A 270 2.13 16.24 -11.91
C LYS A 270 2.76 15.24 -12.88
N ALA A 271 4.09 15.25 -12.97
CA ALA A 271 4.85 14.33 -13.81
C ALA A 271 4.69 12.85 -13.35
N LEU A 272 4.79 11.92 -14.32
CA LEU A 272 4.77 10.47 -14.10
C LEU A 272 5.78 10.00 -13.04
N SER A 273 6.97 10.62 -13.01
CA SER A 273 8.02 10.28 -12.04
C SER A 273 7.61 10.57 -10.59
N THR A 274 6.77 11.59 -10.36
CA THR A 274 6.22 11.90 -9.03
C THR A 274 5.21 10.85 -8.60
N TYR A 275 4.35 10.41 -9.52
CA TYR A 275 3.38 9.35 -9.27
C TYR A 275 4.07 8.01 -8.92
N ARG A 276 5.03 7.58 -9.75
CA ARG A 276 5.75 6.30 -9.57
C ARG A 276 6.56 6.20 -8.27
N LYS A 277 7.08 7.32 -7.74
CA LYS A 277 7.80 7.32 -6.45
C LYS A 277 6.95 6.85 -5.26
N ASN A 278 5.62 6.94 -5.34
CA ASN A 278 4.74 6.51 -4.25
C ASN A 278 4.45 5.00 -4.28
N MET A 279 4.91 4.28 -5.31
CA MET A 279 4.67 2.83 -5.42
C MET A 279 5.50 2.02 -4.42
N ASP A 280 6.69 2.51 -4.04
CA ASP A 280 7.53 1.84 -3.03
C ASP A 280 6.83 1.75 -1.67
N ALA A 281 6.04 2.78 -1.33
CA ALA A 281 5.27 2.80 -0.09
C ALA A 281 4.22 1.69 -0.04
N ILE A 282 3.65 1.28 -1.18
CA ILE A 282 2.64 0.21 -1.25
C ILE A 282 3.24 -1.12 -0.78
N ALA A 283 4.47 -1.42 -1.22
CA ALA A 283 5.15 -2.67 -0.86
C ALA A 283 5.50 -2.71 0.63
N LEU A 284 6.02 -1.62 1.16
CA LEU A 284 6.36 -1.52 2.59
C LEU A 284 5.10 -1.59 3.47
N LEU A 285 4.01 -0.96 3.04
CA LEU A 285 2.73 -1.03 3.74
C LEU A 285 2.10 -2.43 3.69
N ASN A 286 2.26 -3.17 2.59
CA ASN A 286 1.78 -4.55 2.51
C ASN A 286 2.42 -5.43 3.60
N GLU A 287 3.75 -5.37 3.73
CA GLU A 287 4.47 -6.09 4.80
C GLU A 287 4.04 -5.61 6.20
N ARG A 288 3.88 -4.30 6.40
CA ARG A 288 3.46 -3.73 7.69
C ARG A 288 2.04 -4.12 8.10
N MET A 289 1.13 -4.32 7.14
CA MET A 289 -0.30 -4.59 7.34
C MET A 289 -0.67 -6.06 7.35
N LYS A 290 0.26 -6.98 7.11
CA LYS A 290 0.00 -8.41 6.89
C LYS A 290 -0.92 -9.04 7.94
N ASP A 291 -0.73 -8.67 9.21
CA ASP A 291 -1.48 -9.21 10.35
C ASP A 291 -2.45 -8.17 10.98
N THR A 292 -2.80 -7.12 10.24
CA THR A 292 -3.64 -6.02 10.75
C THR A 292 -5.12 -6.25 10.44
N GLU A 293 -5.97 -6.10 11.46
CA GLU A 293 -7.42 -6.01 11.27
C GLU A 293 -7.80 -4.62 10.77
N ILE A 294 -8.62 -4.54 9.71
CA ILE A 294 -9.00 -3.28 9.07
C ILE A 294 -10.52 -3.20 9.08
N TYR A 295 -11.09 -2.08 9.57
CA TYR A 295 -12.53 -1.83 9.63
C TYR A 295 -12.93 -0.51 8.97
N GLY A 296 -14.16 -0.47 8.45
CA GLY A 296 -14.84 0.71 7.94
C GLY A 296 -16.10 1.05 8.73
N ARG A 297 -15.95 1.33 10.02
CA ARG A 297 -17.06 1.46 10.98
C ARG A 297 -17.03 2.77 11.73
N TYR A 298 -18.14 3.10 12.40
CA TYR A 298 -18.15 4.18 13.38
C TYR A 298 -17.13 3.88 14.49
N ALA A 299 -16.31 4.88 14.80
CA ALA A 299 -15.27 4.77 15.82
C ALA A 299 -15.84 4.33 17.19
N LEU A 300 -17.04 4.80 17.57
CA LEU A 300 -17.69 4.42 18.83
C LEU A 300 -17.99 2.92 18.89
N GLU A 301 -18.54 2.32 17.81
CA GLU A 301 -18.79 0.87 17.77
C GLU A 301 -17.50 0.06 17.95
N LEU A 302 -16.41 0.52 17.34
CA LEU A 302 -15.11 -0.11 17.48
C LEU A 302 -14.58 0.03 18.91
N ILE A 303 -14.68 1.23 19.48
CA ILE A 303 -14.28 1.48 20.87
C ILE A 303 -15.07 0.57 21.80
N GLU A 304 -16.40 0.52 21.70
CA GLU A 304 -17.27 -0.33 22.53
C GLU A 304 -16.92 -1.81 22.41
N LYS A 305 -16.63 -2.28 21.18
CA LYS A 305 -16.21 -3.67 20.92
C LYS A 305 -14.95 -4.04 21.70
N TYR A 306 -13.94 -3.16 21.71
CA TYR A 306 -12.63 -3.45 22.32
C TYR A 306 -12.48 -2.86 23.73
N MET A 307 -13.42 -2.08 24.25
CA MET A 307 -13.29 -1.39 25.54
C MET A 307 -13.17 -2.36 26.72
N LYS A 308 -13.68 -3.58 26.56
CA LYS A 308 -13.58 -4.66 27.55
C LYS A 308 -12.33 -5.54 27.38
N SER A 309 -11.57 -5.35 26.31
CA SER A 309 -10.34 -6.09 26.09
C SER A 309 -9.29 -5.66 27.12
N GLU A 310 -8.76 -6.63 27.85
CA GLU A 310 -7.61 -6.37 28.70
C GLU A 310 -6.39 -6.00 27.84
N ASP A 311 -5.50 -5.23 28.44
CA ASP A 311 -4.22 -4.85 27.83
C ASP A 311 -4.29 -4.24 26.41
N SER A 312 -5.25 -3.33 26.22
CA SER A 312 -5.46 -2.63 24.95
C SER A 312 -5.10 -1.14 25.03
N ILE A 313 -4.67 -0.55 23.91
CA ILE A 313 -4.50 0.89 23.74
C ILE A 313 -5.40 1.42 22.64
N PHE A 314 -6.08 2.53 22.92
CA PHE A 314 -6.86 3.29 21.93
C PHE A 314 -6.05 4.49 21.44
N ILE A 315 -5.92 4.61 20.13
CA ILE A 315 -5.32 5.74 19.43
C ILE A 315 -6.46 6.49 18.75
N ILE A 316 -6.75 7.69 19.23
CA ILE A 316 -7.94 8.46 18.85
C ILE A 316 -7.47 9.80 18.28
N ASP A 317 -7.48 9.92 16.95
CA ASP A 317 -7.16 11.15 16.21
C ASP A 317 -8.35 11.62 15.36
N PRO A 318 -9.46 12.03 16.00
CA PRO A 318 -10.68 12.41 15.31
C PRO A 318 -10.47 13.71 14.50
N PRO A 319 -11.35 14.01 13.53
CA PRO A 319 -11.38 15.35 12.95
C PRO A 319 -11.51 16.42 14.05
N TYR A 320 -10.92 17.60 13.84
CA TYR A 320 -11.04 18.69 14.83
C TYR A 320 -12.34 19.47 14.61
N ILE A 321 -13.03 19.81 15.71
CA ILE A 321 -14.39 20.37 15.75
C ILE A 321 -14.55 21.62 14.85
N ASP A 322 -13.50 22.42 14.70
CA ASP A 322 -13.51 23.66 13.89
C ASP A 322 -12.92 23.52 12.48
N THR A 323 -12.70 22.29 12.00
CA THR A 323 -12.14 22.05 10.66
C THR A 323 -13.23 21.64 9.67
N ASN A 324 -13.40 22.39 8.58
CA ASN A 324 -14.34 22.09 7.50
C ASN A 324 -13.88 20.95 6.55
N ILE A 325 -12.87 20.18 6.93
CA ILE A 325 -12.12 19.28 6.03
C ILE A 325 -12.93 18.01 5.66
N TYR A 326 -13.91 17.60 6.49
CA TYR A 326 -14.60 16.31 6.34
C TYR A 326 -16.12 16.41 6.05
N LYS A 327 -16.67 17.62 5.90
CA LYS A 327 -18.13 17.84 5.89
C LYS A 327 -18.87 17.43 4.61
N SER A 328 -18.21 17.08 3.50
CA SER A 328 -18.93 16.95 2.21
C SER A 328 -18.48 15.86 1.24
N SER A 329 -17.56 14.95 1.61
CA SER A 329 -16.96 14.07 0.60
C SER A 329 -16.61 12.64 1.05
N ILE A 330 -17.02 12.19 2.23
CA ILE A 330 -16.73 10.82 2.70
C ILE A 330 -17.75 9.81 2.14
N ILE A 331 -17.24 8.65 1.71
CA ILE A 331 -18.08 7.49 1.34
C ILE A 331 -18.11 6.55 2.54
N ILE A 332 -19.31 6.20 2.99
CA ILE A 332 -19.53 5.34 4.16
C ILE A 332 -20.37 4.13 3.74
N ASP A 333 -20.39 3.08 4.56
CA ASP A 333 -21.18 1.88 4.31
C ASP A 333 -22.68 2.22 4.29
N GLU A 334 -23.45 1.58 3.39
CA GLU A 334 -24.88 1.84 3.20
C GLU A 334 -25.68 1.71 4.50
N LYS A 335 -25.28 0.77 5.37
CA LYS A 335 -25.94 0.57 6.67
C LYS A 335 -25.85 1.81 7.57
N TYR A 336 -24.87 2.67 7.36
CA TYR A 336 -24.66 3.94 8.06
C TYR A 336 -25.17 5.15 7.25
N ASP A 337 -25.46 4.97 5.96
CA ASP A 337 -25.92 6.04 5.07
C ASP A 337 -27.34 6.50 5.42
N ALA A 338 -28.20 5.58 5.85
CA ALA A 338 -29.54 5.89 6.36
C ALA A 338 -29.54 6.76 7.64
N GLU A 339 -28.42 6.80 8.38
CA GLU A 339 -28.25 7.55 9.62
C GLU A 339 -27.54 8.91 9.40
N LYS A 340 -27.20 9.25 8.13
CA LYS A 340 -26.50 10.52 7.78
C LYS A 340 -27.29 11.78 8.11
N GLU A 341 -28.62 11.77 8.01
CA GLU A 341 -29.42 13.00 8.19
C GLU A 341 -29.51 13.46 9.66
N GLU A 342 -29.33 12.59 10.64
CA GLU A 342 -29.53 12.94 12.06
C GLU A 342 -28.30 12.69 12.95
N PHE A 343 -27.42 11.73 12.61
CA PHE A 343 -26.44 11.18 13.56
C PHE A 343 -24.97 11.29 13.12
N GLY A 344 -24.68 11.08 11.83
CA GLY A 344 -23.37 10.54 11.41
C GLY A 344 -22.08 11.32 11.70
N TYR A 345 -22.07 12.67 11.67
CA TYR A 345 -20.81 13.42 11.88
C TYR A 345 -20.64 13.93 13.32
N LYS A 346 -21.69 14.50 13.93
CA LYS A 346 -21.62 15.00 15.31
C LYS A 346 -21.44 13.89 16.33
N GLU A 347 -22.09 12.73 16.14
CA GLU A 347 -21.92 11.56 17.01
C GLU A 347 -20.56 10.87 16.77
N HIS A 348 -20.09 10.78 15.52
CA HIS A 348 -18.74 10.29 15.22
C HIS A 348 -17.63 11.19 15.77
N MET A 349 -17.93 12.47 15.97
CA MET A 349 -17.09 13.48 16.63
C MET A 349 -17.33 13.58 18.14
N ARG A 350 -18.38 12.94 18.67
CA ARG A 350 -18.68 12.87 20.11
C ARG A 350 -17.56 12.21 20.92
N PRO A 351 -16.78 11.26 20.39
CA PRO A 351 -15.50 10.88 20.98
C PRO A 351 -14.65 12.11 21.32
N VAL A 352 -14.56 13.15 20.49
CA VAL A 352 -13.74 14.34 20.80
C VAL A 352 -14.22 15.04 22.07
N THR A 353 -15.54 15.16 22.27
CA THR A 353 -16.12 15.81 23.46
C THR A 353 -16.16 14.91 24.69
N ILE A 354 -16.08 13.58 24.53
CA ILE A 354 -15.99 12.61 25.62
C ILE A 354 -14.52 12.28 25.98
N LEU A 355 -13.59 12.36 25.02
CA LEU A 355 -12.18 11.98 25.12
C LEU A 355 -11.20 13.11 25.48
N ASP A 356 -11.67 14.34 25.71
CA ASP A 356 -10.92 15.27 26.58
C ASP A 356 -10.60 14.61 27.96
N ALA A 357 -11.27 13.50 28.30
CA ALA A 357 -11.03 12.69 29.49
C ALA A 357 -10.24 11.37 29.29
N LEU A 358 -9.78 10.99 28.09
CA LEU A 358 -9.31 9.61 27.82
C LEU A 358 -8.10 9.50 26.87
N ILE A 359 -7.03 10.24 27.14
CA ILE A 359 -5.69 9.75 26.86
C ILE A 359 -5.33 8.83 28.05
N PHE A 360 -5.37 7.50 27.84
CA PHE A 360 -5.13 6.42 28.81
C PHE A 360 -6.27 6.09 29.81
N ARG A 361 -7.02 5.00 29.55
CA ARG A 361 -7.42 4.07 30.61
C ARG A 361 -6.68 2.76 30.39
N ALA A 362 -5.62 2.54 31.16
CA ALA A 362 -5.25 1.18 31.51
C ALA A 362 -6.40 0.64 32.37
N SER A 363 -7.07 -0.43 31.94
CA SER A 363 -7.91 -1.22 32.83
C SER A 363 -6.99 -1.83 33.89
N SER A 364 -6.86 -1.14 35.02
CA SER A 364 -6.38 -1.73 36.25
C SER A 364 -7.54 -2.53 36.85
N THR A 365 -7.64 -3.80 36.51
CA THR A 365 -8.32 -4.77 37.37
C THR A 365 -7.34 -5.16 38.47
N GLN A 366 -7.33 -4.38 39.55
CA GLN A 366 -7.00 -4.92 40.86
C GLN A 366 -8.23 -5.69 41.36
N VAL A 367 -8.10 -7.01 41.49
CA VAL A 367 -8.48 -7.76 42.70
C VAL A 367 -7.41 -8.82 42.92
#